data_AF-A0A349LMB3-F1
#
_entry.id   AF-A0A349LMB3-F1
#
_cell.length_a   1.000
_cell.length_b   1.000
_cell.length_c   1.000
_cell.angle_alpha   90.00
_cell.angle_beta   90.00
_cell.angle_gamma   90.00
#
_symmetry.space_group_name_H-M   'P 1'
#
loop_
_entity.id
_entity.type
_entity.pdbx_description
1 polymer ?
#
loop_
_entity_poly.entity_id
_entity_poly.type
_entity_poly.pdbx_seq_one_letter_code
_entity_poly.pdbx_strand_id
1 'polypeptide(L)' 'MIEIVTPAPKGSLHGNRVTALRWQDFLEELGYAVLVTESWSGSDAAVLMALHAYRSHSSIMEFHKKHPNRPIINSRTPSL' A
#
# COMPACT_ATOMS: atom_id res chain seq x y z
N MET A 1 6.03 3.84 -10.55
CA MET A 1 6.15 3.01 -9.32
C MET A 1 4.79 2.90 -8.64
N ILE A 2 4.54 1.79 -7.95
CA ILE A 2 3.37 1.54 -7.12
C ILE A 2 3.84 1.46 -5.67
N GLU A 3 3.16 2.11 -4.73
CA GLU A 3 3.46 1.96 -3.31
C GLU A 3 2.33 1.23 -2.60
N ILE A 4 2.65 0.10 -1.95
CA ILE A 4 1.73 -0.69 -1.15
C ILE A 4 1.95 -0.34 0.32
N VAL A 5 0.91 0.19 0.98
CA VAL A 5 0.92 0.53 2.40
C VAL A 5 0.22 -0.58 3.18
N THR A 6 0.92 -1.11 4.19
CA THR A 6 0.42 -2.16 5.07
C THR A 6 0.80 -1.87 6.53
N PRO A 7 -0.16 -1.89 7.48
CA PRO A 7 0.15 -1.58 8.89
C PRO A 7 0.98 -2.67 9.58
N ALA A 8 1.25 -3.78 8.90
CA ALA A 8 2.02 -4.89 9.44
C ALA A 8 3.52 -4.58 9.31
N PRO A 9 4.28 -4.61 10.44
CA PRO A 9 5.68 -4.24 10.44
C PRO A 9 6.55 -5.17 9.61
N LYS A 10 7.70 -4.67 9.18
CA LYS A 10 8.73 -5.49 8.50
C LYS A 10 9.01 -6.77 9.30
N GLY A 11 9.08 -7.90 8.60
CA GLY A 11 9.31 -9.23 9.21
C GLY A 11 8.05 -9.95 9.71
N SER A 12 6.86 -9.35 9.59
CA SER A 12 5.61 -10.05 9.90
C SER A 12 5.41 -11.24 8.95
N LEU A 13 5.33 -12.45 9.50
CA LEU A 13 5.16 -13.70 8.73
C LEU A 13 3.69 -14.06 8.45
N HIS A 14 2.74 -13.25 8.92
CA HIS A 14 1.31 -13.49 8.78
C HIS A 14 0.55 -12.18 8.51
N GLY A 15 -0.68 -12.29 8.00
CA GLY A 15 -1.59 -11.15 7.81
C GLY A 15 -1.25 -10.26 6.60
N ASN A 16 -1.56 -8.97 6.71
CA ASN A 16 -1.49 -8.02 5.58
C ASN A 16 -0.07 -7.85 5.00
N ARG A 17 1.00 -8.21 5.71
CA ARG A 17 2.37 -8.15 5.15
C ARG A 17 2.58 -9.22 4.07
N VAL A 18 2.12 -10.45 4.32
CA VAL A 18 2.20 -11.54 3.34
C VAL A 18 1.41 -11.18 2.08
N THR A 19 0.21 -10.63 2.26
CA THR A 19 -0.58 -10.11 1.15
C THR A 19 0.16 -9.01 0.38
N ALA A 20 0.80 -8.06 1.08
CA ALA A 20 1.58 -7.00 0.44
C ALA A 20 2.74 -7.54 -0.40
N LEU A 21 3.49 -8.52 0.13
CA LEU A 21 4.61 -9.13 -0.57
C LEU A 21 4.14 -9.92 -1.80
N ARG A 22 3.02 -10.66 -1.71
CA ARG A 22 2.44 -11.35 -2.88
C ARG A 22 2.02 -10.38 -3.98
N TRP A 23 1.42 -9.25 -3.62
CA TRP A 23 1.08 -8.20 -4.58
C TRP A 23 2.32 -7.53 -5.15
N GLN A 24 3.37 -7.33 -4.34
CA GLN A 24 4.65 -6.84 -4.80
C GLN A 24 5.22 -7.77 -5.88
N ASP A 25 5.37 -9.05 -5.58
CA ASP A 25 5.93 -10.04 -6.51
C ASP A 25 5.14 -10.06 -7.83
N PHE A 26 3.80 -10.13 -7.76
CA PHE A 26 2.93 -10.15 -8.94
C PHE A 26 3.06 -8.88 -9.80
N LEU A 27 3.15 -7.71 -9.18
CA LEU A 27 3.28 -6.44 -9.91
C LEU A 27 4.69 -6.25 -10.49
N GLU A 28 5.71 -6.73 -9.79
CA GLU A 28 7.09 -6.74 -10.28
C GLU A 28 7.25 -7.68 -11.48
N GLU A 29 6.60 -8.86 -11.46
CA GLU A 29 6.50 -9.77 -12.62
C GLU A 29 5.83 -9.12 -13.84
N LEU A 30 4.89 -8.19 -13.61
CA LEU A 30 4.27 -7.40 -14.67
C LEU A 30 5.13 -6.19 -15.12
N GLY A 31 6.31 -6.00 -14.55
CA GLY A 31 7.26 -4.94 -14.92
C GLY A 31 7.08 -3.62 -14.17
N TYR A 32 6.27 -3.57 -13.11
CA TYR A 32 6.13 -2.37 -12.28
C TYR A 32 7.20 -2.32 -11.20
N ALA A 33 7.76 -1.14 -10.94
CA ALA A 33 8.53 -0.89 -9.73
C ALA A 33 7.59 -0.76 -8.53
N VAL A 34 7.80 -1.56 -7.48
CA VAL A 34 6.92 -1.60 -6.30
C VAL A 34 7.69 -1.31 -5.01
N LEU A 35 7.05 -0.61 -4.08
CA LEU A 35 7.58 -0.33 -2.74
C LEU A 35 6.55 -0.72 -1.68
N VAL A 36 6.96 -1.50 -0.66
CA VAL A 36 6.08 -1.88 0.47
C VAL A 36 6.48 -1.13 1.75
N THR A 37 5.59 -0.26 2.23
CA THR A 37 5.81 0.60 3.40
C THR A 37 4.75 0.42 4.48
N GLU A 38 5.08 0.83 5.70
CA GLU A 38 4.13 0.80 6.84
C GLU A 38 3.20 2.01 6.83
N SER A 39 3.73 3.14 6.40
CA SER A 39 3.05 4.39 6.09
C SER A 39 3.55 4.89 4.75
N TRP A 40 2.70 5.60 4.00
CA TRP A 40 3.13 6.21 2.75
C TRP A 40 4.40 7.06 2.96
N SER A 41 5.41 6.79 2.13
CA SER A 41 6.75 7.36 2.26
C SER A 41 6.88 8.81 1.79
N GLY A 42 5.81 9.39 1.24
CA GLY A 42 5.87 10.67 0.54
C GLY A 42 6.40 10.56 -0.90
N SER A 43 6.61 9.34 -1.39
CA SER A 43 7.08 9.07 -2.76
C SER A 43 6.15 9.66 -3.82
N ASP A 44 6.69 9.89 -5.02
CA ASP A 44 5.90 10.27 -6.19
C ASP A 44 5.22 9.05 -6.84
N ALA A 45 4.60 8.18 -6.05
CA ALA A 45 3.96 6.97 -6.55
C ALA A 45 2.82 7.28 -7.52
N ALA A 46 2.74 6.53 -8.61
CA ALA A 46 1.66 6.65 -9.59
C ALA A 46 0.34 6.10 -9.04
N VAL A 47 0.42 5.10 -8.15
CA VAL A 47 -0.72 4.44 -7.49
C VAL A 47 -0.34 4.16 -6.05
N LEU A 48 -1.27 4.42 -5.13
CA LEU A 48 -1.19 3.97 -3.74
C LEU A 48 -2.14 2.78 -3.51
N MET A 49 -1.63 1.67 -3.00
CA MET A 49 -2.43 0.50 -2.62
C MET A 49 -2.44 0.34 -1.10
N ALA A 50 -3.55 0.63 -0.44
CA ALA A 50 -3.70 0.53 1.01
C ALA A 50 -4.43 -0.75 1.41
N LEU A 51 -3.69 -1.74 1.91
CA LEU A 51 -4.26 -3.06 2.24
C LEU A 51 -5.16 -3.06 3.49
N HIS A 52 -5.23 -1.94 4.21
CA HIS A 52 -6.15 -1.78 5.33
C HIS A 52 -6.61 -0.32 5.43
N ALA A 53 -7.76 0.00 4.83
CA ALA A 53 -8.25 1.39 4.71
C ALA A 53 -8.27 2.17 6.04
N TYR A 54 -8.74 1.56 7.13
CA TYR A 54 -8.82 2.22 8.44
C TYR A 54 -7.45 2.52 9.06
N ARG A 55 -6.55 1.53 9.12
CA ARG A 55 -5.21 1.69 9.71
C ARG A 55 -4.28 2.54 8.85
N SER A 56 -4.52 2.59 7.54
CA SER A 56 -3.75 3.39 6.58
C SER A 56 -4.44 4.71 6.21
N HIS A 57 -5.44 5.15 6.99
CA HIS A 57 -6.22 6.34 6.67
C HIS A 57 -5.35 7.60 6.55
N SER A 58 -4.38 7.80 7.45
CA SER A 58 -3.43 8.93 7.38
C SER A 58 -2.67 8.95 6.05
N SER A 59 -2.10 7.81 5.65
CA SER A 59 -1.37 7.66 4.39
C SER A 59 -2.24 7.91 3.16
N ILE A 60 -3.50 7.44 3.18
CA ILE A 60 -4.47 7.69 2.10
C ILE A 60 -4.74 9.20 1.98
N MET A 61 -5.00 9.88 3.10
CA MET A 61 -5.32 11.31 3.12
C MET A 61 -4.12 12.16 2.67
N GLU A 62 -2.92 11.84 3.13
CA GLU A 62 -1.70 12.55 2.74
C GLU A 62 -1.38 12.37 1.25
N PHE A 63 -1.49 11.15 0.73
CA PHE A 63 -1.30 10.87 -0.69
C PHE A 63 -2.35 11.59 -1.54
N HIS A 64 -3.63 11.52 -1.17
CA HIS A 64 -4.70 12.21 -1.89
C HIS A 64 -4.49 13.73 -1.90
N LYS A 65 -4.03 14.30 -0.79
CA LYS A 65 -3.72 15.73 -0.71
C LYS A 65 -2.59 16.14 -1.65
N LYS A 66 -1.52 15.34 -1.75
CA LYS A 66 -0.37 15.63 -2.63
C LYS A 66 -0.66 15.31 -4.09
N HIS A 67 -1.48 14.28 -4.34
CA HIS A 67 -1.76 13.71 -5.65
C HIS A 67 -3.27 13.47 -5.85
N PRO A 68 -4.09 14.54 -5.97
CA PRO A 68 -5.56 14.43 -5.95
C PRO A 68 -6.13 13.61 -7.11
N ASN A 69 -5.41 13.54 -8.23
CA ASN A 69 -5.85 12.86 -9.45
C ASN A 69 -5.27 11.44 -9.59
N ARG A 70 -4.46 10.97 -8.63
CA ARG A 70 -3.85 9.63 -8.72
C ARG A 70 -4.74 8.59 -8.05
N PRO A 71 -4.85 7.38 -8.62
CA PRO A 71 -5.71 6.34 -8.10
C PRO A 71 -5.21 5.84 -6.73
N ILE A 72 -6.18 5.53 -5.87
CA ILE A 72 -5.98 4.87 -4.59
C ILE A 72 -6.79 3.58 -4.61
N ILE A 73 -6.11 2.46 -4.48
CA ILE A 73 -6.74 1.15 -4.30
C ILE A 73 -6.74 0.86 -2.81
N ASN A 74 -7.89 0.52 -2.23
CA ASN A 74 -7.95 0.15 -0.83
C ASN A 74 -8.71 -1.17 -0.64
N SER A 75 -8.34 -1.92 0.39
CA SER A 75 -9.14 -3.04 0.86
C SER A 75 -9.72 -2.72 2.23
N ARG A 76 -11.01 -3.01 2.36
CA ARG A 76 -11.69 -3.11 3.65
C ARG A 76 -11.63 -4.58 4.09
N THR A 77 -10.66 -4.92 4.91
CA THR A 77 -10.68 -6.19 5.63
C THR A 77 -11.67 -6.04 6.81
N PRO A 78 -12.65 -6.93 7.01
CA PRO A 78 -13.41 -6.96 8.25
C PRO A 78 -12.40 -7.22 9.38
N SER A 79 -12.28 -6.31 10.32
CA SER A 79 -11.63 -6.60 11.60
C SER A 79 -12.35 -7.81 12.20
N LEU A 80 -11.61 -8.84 12.63
CA LEU A 80 -12.15 -9.91 13.48
C LEU A 80 -12.86 -9.31 14.70
#